data_AF-A0A535PCR0-F1
#
_entry.id   AF-A0A535PCR0-F1
#
_cell.length_a   1.000
_cell.length_b   1.000
_cell.length_c   1.000
_cell.angle_alpha   90.00
_cell.angle_beta   90.00
_cell.angle_gamma   90.00
#
_symmetry.space_group_name_H-M   'P 1'
#
loop_
_entity.id
_entity.type
_entity.pdbx_description
1 polymer ?
#
loop_
_entity_poly.entity_id
_entity_poly.type
_entity_poly.pdbx_seq_one_letter_code
_entity_poly.pdbx_strand_id
1 'polypeptide(L)'
;MPVRRNYDGAVRAAGDLDRRPALQGVVPRRATRGGRRGRRRSLVSFLERVDQSIRRSAVWRSLFRQPYPTDERSRAYAVMNNVFLHIHPVRVRQHAVKFAYTFCLGGLSFFLFLVLTVTGVYLMFFYVPSTTNAYTDILDIQSKVVFGLLTRNVHRWAAHLMVFFVFLHMMRVFYHGAYKPPREFNWVVGVVLLFSTLFISFTGYLLPWDQIAYWAITIGTNMAGYAPLFNTPSKLILLGGLEVGQNTLLRFYVLHIMVMPLVMAIFLAIHFWRTRKDGGISGPL
;
A
#
# COMPACT_ATOMS: atom_id res chain seq x y z
N MET A 1 36.34 38.83 33.86
CA MET A 1 35.92 37.88 34.92
C MET A 1 34.92 36.89 34.36
N PRO A 2 35.23 35.59 34.24
CA PRO A 2 34.24 34.55 34.00
C PRO A 2 34.00 33.73 35.28
N VAL A 3 32.73 33.67 35.70
CA VAL A 3 32.26 32.89 36.84
C VAL A 3 32.23 31.40 36.47
N ARG A 4 33.12 30.61 37.07
CA ARG A 4 33.07 29.13 37.06
C ARG A 4 32.17 28.66 38.22
N ARG A 5 31.23 27.77 37.91
CA ARG A 5 30.28 27.19 38.87
C ARG A 5 30.84 25.88 39.41
N ASN A 6 31.02 25.81 40.73
CA ASN A 6 31.47 24.64 41.49
C ASN A 6 30.46 23.49 41.42
N TYR A 7 30.95 22.27 41.23
CA TYR A 7 30.25 21.01 41.50
C TYR A 7 31.11 20.14 42.42
N ASP A 8 31.28 20.58 43.67
CA ASP A 8 31.89 19.76 44.73
C ASP A 8 30.82 19.52 45.80
N GLY A 9 30.21 18.35 45.78
CA GLY A 9 29.14 18.02 46.72
C GLY A 9 28.46 16.69 46.46
N ALA A 10 29.22 15.61 46.23
CA ALA A 10 28.67 14.24 46.22
C ALA A 10 29.72 13.13 46.43
N VAL A 11 30.79 13.41 47.17
CA VAL A 11 31.78 12.37 47.54
C VAL A 11 32.05 12.47 49.04
N ARG A 12 31.12 11.95 49.85
CA ARG A 12 31.28 11.66 51.29
C ARG A 12 30.01 11.01 51.84
N ALA A 13 29.83 9.72 51.57
CA ALA A 13 28.97 8.81 52.34
C ALA A 13 29.14 7.37 51.82
N ALA A 14 30.35 6.81 51.95
CA ALA A 14 30.59 5.39 51.74
C ALA A 14 31.62 4.93 52.76
N GLY A 15 31.14 4.40 53.88
CA GLY A 15 31.97 3.87 54.95
C GLY A 15 31.26 3.85 56.29
N ASP A 16 30.43 2.83 56.53
CA ASP A 16 30.26 2.16 57.83
C ASP A 16 29.30 0.96 57.65
N LEU A 17 29.83 -0.27 57.64
CA LEU A 17 29.75 -1.23 58.75
C LEU A 17 28.30 -1.60 59.10
N ASP A 18 27.78 -2.70 58.55
CA ASP A 18 27.92 -4.05 59.11
C ASP A 18 27.61 -4.12 60.62
N ARG A 19 26.35 -4.46 60.94
CA ARG A 19 25.84 -5.13 62.16
C ARG A 19 24.32 -4.97 62.26
N ARG A 20 23.56 -6.04 61.98
CA ARG A 20 22.21 -6.24 62.55
C ARG A 20 21.97 -7.72 62.87
N PRO A 21 21.33 -8.04 64.02
CA PRO A 21 21.26 -9.39 64.56
C PRO A 21 20.14 -10.21 63.92
N ALA A 22 20.31 -11.54 63.97
CA ALA A 22 19.36 -12.53 63.53
C ALA A 22 18.06 -12.48 64.34
N LEU A 23 16.92 -12.38 63.63
CA LEU A 23 15.60 -12.67 64.19
C LEU A 23 14.94 -13.76 63.33
N GLN A 24 14.88 -14.96 63.92
CA GLN A 24 14.00 -16.04 63.51
C GLN A 24 12.54 -15.58 63.63
N GLY A 25 11.77 -15.76 62.57
CA GLY A 25 10.36 -15.39 62.54
C GLY A 25 9.62 -15.95 61.33
N VAL A 26 9.10 -17.16 61.50
CA VAL A 26 7.85 -17.71 60.94
C VAL A 26 7.67 -17.61 59.41
N VAL A 27 7.86 -18.76 58.75
CA VAL A 27 7.45 -19.05 57.38
C VAL A 27 5.92 -19.18 57.32
N PRO A 28 5.17 -18.37 56.56
CA PRO A 28 3.83 -18.76 56.14
C PRO A 28 3.94 -19.69 54.93
N ARG A 29 3.52 -20.95 55.11
CA ARG A 29 3.31 -21.93 54.03
C ARG A 29 2.42 -21.30 52.95
N ARG A 30 3.03 -20.86 51.84
CA ARG A 30 2.30 -20.32 50.70
C ARG A 30 1.77 -21.47 49.85
N ALA A 31 0.46 -21.66 49.91
CA ALA A 31 -0.28 -22.61 49.09
C ALA A 31 0.04 -22.46 47.59
N THR A 32 0.16 -23.61 46.96
CA THR A 32 0.49 -23.86 45.55
C THR A 32 -0.50 -23.22 44.58
N ARG A 33 -0.19 -22.01 44.09
CA ARG A 33 -0.70 -21.49 42.79
C ARG A 33 0.40 -21.61 41.71
N GLY A 34 0.89 -22.83 41.50
CA GLY A 34 2.04 -23.11 40.60
C GLY A 34 1.68 -23.33 39.13
N GLY A 35 0.44 -23.67 38.79
CA GLY A 35 0.10 -24.17 37.44
C GLY A 35 0.09 -23.12 36.32
N ARG A 36 -0.54 -21.94 36.53
CA ARG A 36 -0.70 -20.94 35.45
C ARG A 36 0.55 -20.11 35.17
N ARG A 37 1.42 -19.89 36.16
CA ARG A 37 2.69 -19.14 35.99
C ARG A 37 3.77 -19.97 35.31
N GLY A 38 3.85 -21.27 35.59
CA GLY A 38 4.81 -22.19 34.95
C GLY A 38 4.54 -22.38 33.45
N ARG A 39 3.27 -22.54 33.06
CA ARG A 39 2.88 -22.71 31.65
C ARG A 39 3.17 -21.46 30.80
N ARG A 40 2.93 -20.26 31.34
CA ARG A 40 3.25 -18.99 30.65
C ARG A 40 4.76 -18.79 30.49
N ARG A 41 5.56 -19.15 31.50
CA ARG A 41 7.05 -19.12 31.41
C ARG A 41 7.59 -20.16 30.43
N SER A 42 7.02 -21.35 30.40
CA SER A 42 7.38 -22.42 29.46
C SER A 42 7.14 -21.99 28.01
N LEU A 43 5.97 -21.42 27.71
CA LEU A 43 5.64 -20.90 26.38
C LEU A 43 6.56 -19.75 25.95
N VAL A 44 6.84 -18.79 26.84
CA VAL A 44 7.80 -17.71 26.54
C VAL A 44 9.19 -18.28 26.26
N SER A 45 9.66 -19.23 27.08
CA SER A 45 10.97 -19.87 26.88
C SER A 45 11.04 -20.75 25.62
N PHE A 46 9.91 -21.24 25.14
CA PHE A 46 9.82 -21.99 23.89
C PHE A 46 9.85 -21.04 22.69
N LEU A 47 9.06 -19.95 22.74
CA LEU A 47 9.06 -18.91 21.71
C LEU A 47 10.43 -18.24 21.57
N GLU A 48 11.13 -17.99 22.67
CA GLU A 48 12.51 -17.47 22.66
C GLU A 48 13.50 -18.44 22.00
N ARG A 49 13.35 -19.75 22.25
CA ARG A 49 14.20 -20.77 21.60
C ARG A 49 13.92 -20.88 20.10
N VAL A 50 12.65 -20.81 19.70
CA VAL A 50 12.26 -20.83 18.28
C VAL A 50 12.75 -19.57 17.57
N ASP A 51 12.57 -18.39 18.15
CA ASP A 51 13.08 -17.12 17.61
C ASP A 51 14.62 -17.14 17.49
N GLN A 52 15.33 -17.62 18.52
CA GLN A 52 16.79 -17.77 18.46
C GLN A 52 17.24 -18.79 17.42
N SER A 53 16.51 -19.89 17.24
CA SER A 53 16.80 -20.91 16.22
C SER A 53 16.63 -20.34 14.80
N ILE A 54 15.53 -19.62 14.56
CA ILE A 54 15.27 -18.94 13.29
C ILE A 54 16.34 -17.88 13.02
N ARG A 55 16.69 -17.04 14.01
CA ARG A 55 17.69 -15.97 13.86
C ARG A 55 19.12 -16.46 13.63
N ARG A 56 19.44 -17.67 14.08
CA ARG A 56 20.75 -18.30 13.87
C ARG A 56 20.83 -19.10 12.57
N SER A 57 19.71 -19.32 11.89
CA SER A 57 19.70 -20.01 10.59
C SER A 57 20.55 -19.27 9.56
N ALA A 58 21.20 -20.03 8.68
CA ALA A 58 22.02 -19.47 7.60
C ALA A 58 21.17 -18.58 6.66
N VAL A 59 19.90 -18.92 6.48
CA VAL A 59 18.92 -18.16 5.67
C VAL A 59 18.58 -16.82 6.33
N TRP A 60 18.37 -16.78 7.65
CA TRP A 60 18.10 -15.53 8.34
C TRP A 60 19.32 -14.60 8.36
N ARG A 61 20.52 -15.14 8.56
CA ARG A 61 21.77 -14.37 8.51
C ARG A 61 22.10 -13.87 7.10
N SER A 62 21.69 -14.58 6.05
CA SER A 62 21.89 -14.13 4.67
C SER A 62 20.94 -12.99 4.29
N LEU A 63 19.68 -13.02 4.77
CA LEU A 63 18.68 -11.96 4.56
C LEU A 63 18.90 -10.74 5.48
N PHE A 64 19.32 -10.96 6.73
CA PHE A 64 19.58 -9.92 7.74
C PHE A 64 21.01 -10.03 8.27
N ARG A 65 21.96 -9.43 7.55
CA ARG A 65 23.39 -9.43 7.88
C ARG A 65 23.80 -8.62 9.11
N GLN A 66 22.88 -7.84 9.69
CA GLN A 66 23.18 -6.90 10.78
C GLN A 66 22.38 -7.25 12.05
N PRO A 67 22.96 -7.09 13.25
CA PRO A 67 22.25 -7.26 14.52
C PRO A 67 21.11 -6.24 14.67
N TYR A 68 20.12 -6.55 15.53
CA TYR A 68 18.95 -5.69 15.72
C TYR A 68 19.40 -4.29 16.16
N PRO A 69 19.05 -3.24 15.42
CA PRO A 69 19.62 -1.93 15.64
C PRO A 69 19.00 -1.25 16.86
N THR A 70 19.82 -0.93 17.85
CA THR A 70 19.43 -0.25 19.09
C THR A 70 19.49 1.28 18.99
N ASP A 71 20.29 1.81 18.06
CA ASP A 71 20.56 3.24 17.90
C ASP A 71 19.99 3.79 16.57
N GLU A 72 19.80 5.10 16.49
CA GLU A 72 19.26 5.74 15.27
C GLU A 72 20.17 5.55 14.05
N ARG A 73 21.49 5.62 14.26
CA ARG A 73 22.49 5.46 13.20
C ARG A 73 22.50 4.02 12.68
N SER A 74 22.48 3.03 13.57
CA SER A 74 22.44 1.61 13.20
C SER A 74 21.12 1.23 12.51
N ARG A 75 19.99 1.84 12.90
CA ARG A 75 18.71 1.68 12.17
C ARG A 75 18.78 2.19 10.74
N ALA A 76 19.38 3.36 10.53
CA ALA A 76 19.55 3.92 9.19
C ALA A 76 20.49 3.05 8.33
N TYR A 77 21.61 2.58 8.87
CA TYR A 77 22.52 1.67 8.16
C TYR A 77 21.88 0.32 7.84
N ALA A 78 21.11 -0.27 8.77
CA ALA A 78 20.40 -1.52 8.54
C ALA A 78 19.37 -1.41 7.41
N VAL A 79 18.69 -0.27 7.31
CA VAL A 79 17.74 0.03 6.24
C VAL A 79 18.43 0.28 4.89
N MET A 80 19.57 0.97 4.90
CA MET A 80 20.35 1.28 3.69
C MET A 80 21.05 0.05 3.09
N ASN A 81 21.53 -0.87 3.94
CA ASN A 81 22.30 -2.05 3.51
C ASN A 81 21.43 -3.26 3.14
N ASN A 82 20.10 -3.17 3.29
CA ASN A 82 19.19 -4.25 2.95
C ASN A 82 18.20 -3.78 1.89
N VAL A 83 18.22 -4.45 0.74
CA VAL A 83 17.36 -4.14 -0.42
C VAL A 83 15.88 -4.11 -0.04
N PHE A 84 15.44 -5.01 0.84
CA PHE A 84 14.05 -5.09 1.29
C PHE A 84 13.69 -3.97 2.27
N LEU A 85 14.60 -3.65 3.20
CA LEU A 85 14.35 -2.58 4.17
C LEU A 85 14.44 -1.20 3.53
N HIS A 86 15.18 -1.04 2.42
CA HIS A 86 15.28 0.21 1.68
C HIS A 86 13.90 0.75 1.27
N ILE A 87 12.90 -0.12 1.06
CA ILE A 87 11.55 0.26 0.65
C ILE A 87 10.77 0.89 1.82
N HIS A 88 11.11 0.55 3.07
CA HIS A 88 10.43 1.07 4.26
C HIS A 88 11.10 2.34 4.81
N PRO A 89 10.31 3.33 5.27
CA PRO A 89 10.86 4.54 5.87
C PRO A 89 11.53 4.24 7.23
N VAL A 90 12.75 4.77 7.43
CA VAL A 90 13.52 4.62 8.68
C VAL A 90 12.78 5.25 9.88
N ARG A 91 12.02 6.32 9.64
CA ARG A 91 11.24 7.05 10.64
C ARG A 91 9.83 7.32 10.11
N VAL A 92 8.83 7.03 10.93
CA VAL A 92 7.42 7.37 10.67
C VAL A 92 6.94 8.28 11.80
N ARG A 93 6.31 9.41 11.45
CA ARG A 93 5.75 10.33 12.46
C ARG A 93 4.54 9.68 13.13
N GLN A 94 4.41 9.80 14.44
CA GLN A 94 3.35 9.10 15.19
C GLN A 94 1.93 9.51 14.76
N HIS A 95 1.70 10.77 14.37
CA HIS A 95 0.40 11.23 13.85
C HIS A 95 0.05 10.59 12.50
N ALA A 96 1.04 10.20 11.70
CA ALA A 96 0.84 9.57 10.40
C ALA A 96 0.27 8.16 10.50
N VAL A 97 0.54 7.47 11.62
CA VAL A 97 0.06 6.11 11.91
C VAL A 97 -1.35 6.12 12.54
N LYS A 98 -1.83 7.27 13.00
CA LYS A 98 -3.17 7.38 13.56
C LYS A 98 -4.19 7.11 12.45
N PHE A 99 -4.92 5.99 12.58
CA PHE A 99 -5.96 5.59 11.63
C PHE A 99 -6.96 6.71 11.37
N ALA A 100 -7.40 7.41 12.43
CA ALA A 100 -8.35 8.53 12.33
C ALA A 100 -7.85 9.73 11.51
N TYR A 101 -6.54 9.88 11.31
CA TYR A 101 -5.98 11.06 10.64
C TYR A 101 -5.78 10.87 9.12
N THR A 102 -5.46 9.65 8.69
CA THR A 102 -5.21 9.34 7.27
C THR A 102 -6.28 8.43 6.69
N PHE A 103 -7.05 7.73 7.52
CA PHE A 103 -7.96 6.63 7.17
C PHE A 103 -7.32 5.55 6.28
N CYS A 104 -5.98 5.53 6.19
CA CYS A 104 -5.21 4.74 5.25
C CYS A 104 -5.70 4.84 3.78
N LEU A 105 -6.35 5.94 3.38
CA LEU A 105 -7.06 6.01 2.08
C LEU A 105 -6.14 5.78 0.88
N GLY A 106 -4.96 6.42 0.88
CA GLY A 106 -3.97 6.24 -0.20
C GLY A 106 -3.34 4.84 -0.21
N GLY A 107 -3.18 4.21 0.95
CA GLY A 107 -2.70 2.84 1.06
C GLY A 107 -3.75 1.83 0.59
N LEU A 108 -5.02 2.10 0.90
CA LEU A 108 -6.15 1.27 0.48
C LEU A 108 -6.40 1.35 -1.02
N SER A 109 -6.28 2.53 -1.64
CA SER A 109 -6.34 2.65 -3.11
C SER A 109 -5.23 1.87 -3.79
N PHE A 110 -4.01 1.87 -3.23
CA PHE A 110 -2.91 1.06 -3.75
C PHE A 110 -3.15 -0.44 -3.58
N PHE A 111 -3.66 -0.86 -2.41
CA PHE A 111 -4.05 -2.25 -2.19
C PHE A 111 -5.09 -2.71 -3.21
N LEU A 112 -6.10 -1.90 -3.50
CA LEU A 112 -7.11 -2.21 -4.51
C LEU A 112 -6.52 -2.29 -5.92
N PHE A 113 -5.56 -1.43 -6.26
CA PHE A 113 -4.81 -1.54 -7.51
C PHE A 113 -4.09 -2.90 -7.65
N LEU A 114 -3.50 -3.41 -6.56
CA LEU A 114 -2.89 -4.75 -6.56
C LEU A 114 -3.95 -5.86 -6.73
N VAL A 115 -5.07 -5.77 -6.02
CA VAL A 115 -6.19 -6.71 -6.18
C VAL A 115 -6.70 -6.72 -7.62
N LEU A 116 -6.88 -5.54 -8.22
CA LEU A 116 -7.28 -5.39 -9.62
C LEU A 116 -6.26 -6.00 -10.57
N THR A 117 -4.96 -5.80 -10.33
CA THR A 117 -3.91 -6.37 -11.16
C THR A 117 -3.95 -7.90 -11.13
N VAL A 118 -4.03 -8.50 -9.93
CA VAL A 118 -4.06 -9.97 -9.76
C VAL A 118 -5.33 -10.58 -10.37
N THR A 119 -6.49 -10.00 -10.06
CA THR A 119 -7.77 -10.49 -10.58
C THR A 119 -7.89 -10.26 -12.10
N GLY A 120 -7.35 -9.16 -12.62
CA GLY A 120 -7.32 -8.86 -14.05
C GLY A 120 -6.45 -9.83 -14.84
N VAL A 121 -5.23 -10.14 -14.35
CA VAL A 121 -4.36 -11.16 -14.95
C VAL A 121 -5.04 -12.53 -14.98
N TYR A 122 -5.77 -12.89 -13.92
CA TYR A 122 -6.54 -14.14 -13.91
C TYR A 122 -7.63 -14.16 -14.99
N LEU A 123 -8.43 -13.09 -15.11
CA LEU A 123 -9.49 -13.00 -16.12
C LEU A 123 -8.95 -13.00 -17.55
N MET A 124 -7.74 -12.48 -17.75
CA MET A 124 -7.05 -12.43 -19.03
C MET A 124 -6.86 -13.82 -19.68
N PHE A 125 -6.71 -14.88 -18.88
CA PHE A 125 -6.55 -16.24 -19.40
C PHE A 125 -7.80 -16.80 -20.08
N PHE A 126 -8.97 -16.24 -19.80
CA PHE A 126 -10.27 -16.77 -20.25
C PHE A 126 -11.01 -15.83 -21.19
N TYR A 127 -10.48 -14.64 -21.46
CA TYR A 127 -11.15 -13.61 -22.25
C TYR A 127 -10.47 -13.40 -23.60
N VAL A 128 -11.21 -13.55 -24.69
CA VAL A 128 -10.75 -13.24 -26.04
C VAL A 128 -11.36 -11.90 -26.50
N PRO A 129 -10.54 -10.91 -26.89
CA PRO A 129 -11.02 -9.61 -27.37
C PRO A 129 -11.57 -9.70 -28.81
N SER A 130 -12.64 -10.47 -29.02
CA SER A 130 -13.35 -10.59 -30.31
C SER A 130 -14.81 -10.15 -30.16
N THR A 131 -15.35 -9.35 -31.08
CA THR A 131 -16.74 -8.88 -31.04
C THR A 131 -17.75 -10.01 -31.13
N THR A 132 -17.37 -11.17 -31.69
CA THR A 132 -18.23 -12.36 -31.76
C THR A 132 -18.26 -13.12 -30.44
N ASN A 133 -17.16 -13.13 -29.69
CA ASN A 133 -16.97 -14.05 -28.55
C ASN A 133 -16.86 -13.33 -27.20
N ALA A 134 -16.56 -12.03 -27.16
CA ALA A 134 -16.28 -11.31 -25.92
C ALA A 134 -17.41 -11.44 -24.90
N TYR A 135 -18.67 -11.29 -25.34
CA TYR A 135 -19.82 -11.46 -24.46
C TYR A 135 -20.03 -12.91 -24.02
N THR A 136 -19.80 -13.89 -24.91
CA THR A 136 -19.94 -15.31 -24.55
C THR A 136 -18.86 -15.75 -23.56
N ASP A 137 -17.62 -15.29 -23.74
CA ASP A 137 -16.51 -15.56 -22.81
C ASP A 137 -16.82 -15.01 -21.41
N ILE A 138 -17.48 -13.85 -21.36
CA ILE A 138 -17.95 -13.21 -20.13
C ILE A 138 -19.02 -14.06 -19.42
N LEU A 139 -19.90 -14.74 -20.16
CA LEU A 139 -20.86 -15.69 -19.60
C LEU A 139 -20.18 -16.99 -19.15
N ASP A 140 -19.19 -17.46 -19.91
CA ASP A 140 -18.43 -18.67 -19.61
C ASP A 140 -17.56 -18.49 -18.37
N ILE A 141 -16.94 -17.31 -18.18
CA ILE A 141 -16.24 -16.95 -16.94
C ILE A 141 -17.19 -17.02 -15.73
N GLN A 142 -18.46 -16.65 -15.89
CA GLN A 142 -19.42 -16.66 -14.79
C GLN A 142 -19.95 -18.06 -14.46
N SER A 143 -20.05 -18.95 -15.45
CA SER A 143 -20.77 -20.22 -15.33
C SER A 143 -19.86 -21.46 -15.35
N LYS A 144 -18.79 -21.45 -16.14
CA LYS A 144 -17.95 -22.63 -16.42
C LYS A 144 -16.60 -22.59 -15.72
N VAL A 145 -16.06 -21.40 -15.46
CA VAL A 145 -14.72 -21.23 -14.87
C VAL A 145 -14.77 -21.33 -13.33
N VAL A 146 -13.92 -22.18 -12.75
CA VAL A 146 -13.80 -22.34 -11.30
C VAL A 146 -13.36 -21.02 -10.66
N PHE A 147 -14.13 -20.51 -9.69
CA PHE A 147 -13.97 -19.16 -9.11
C PHE A 147 -14.10 -17.99 -10.09
N GLY A 148 -14.52 -18.21 -11.34
CA GLY A 148 -14.61 -17.13 -12.34
C GLY A 148 -15.63 -16.05 -11.99
N LEU A 149 -16.83 -16.43 -11.53
CA LEU A 149 -17.84 -15.48 -11.03
C LEU A 149 -17.32 -14.64 -9.86
N LEU A 150 -16.67 -15.28 -8.88
CA LEU A 150 -16.09 -14.61 -7.72
C LEU A 150 -15.03 -13.61 -8.17
N THR A 151 -14.05 -14.04 -8.97
CA THR A 151 -12.94 -13.19 -9.40
C THR A 151 -13.44 -12.00 -10.24
N ARG A 152 -14.40 -12.22 -11.14
CA ARG A 152 -15.04 -11.14 -11.90
C ARG A 152 -15.73 -10.13 -10.99
N ASN A 153 -16.51 -10.61 -10.01
CA ASN A 153 -17.21 -9.72 -9.08
C ASN A 153 -16.24 -8.97 -8.18
N VAL A 154 -15.18 -9.62 -7.68
CA VAL A 154 -14.10 -8.97 -6.93
C VAL A 154 -13.43 -7.90 -7.79
N HIS A 155 -13.10 -8.19 -9.05
CA HIS A 155 -12.49 -7.22 -9.96
C HIS A 155 -13.40 -5.99 -10.15
N ARG A 156 -14.70 -6.21 -10.42
CA ARG A 156 -15.68 -5.13 -10.59
C ARG A 156 -15.85 -4.29 -9.32
N TRP A 157 -16.03 -4.92 -8.16
CA TRP A 157 -16.20 -4.21 -6.89
C TRP A 157 -14.91 -3.49 -6.47
N ALA A 158 -13.74 -4.11 -6.68
CA ALA A 158 -12.46 -3.47 -6.41
C ALA A 158 -12.26 -2.22 -7.28
N ALA A 159 -12.73 -2.22 -8.54
CA ALA A 159 -12.67 -1.06 -9.42
C ALA A 159 -13.52 0.11 -8.88
N HIS A 160 -14.77 -0.17 -8.50
CA HIS A 160 -15.65 0.84 -7.91
C HIS A 160 -15.11 1.39 -6.59
N LEU A 161 -14.61 0.50 -5.72
CA LEU A 161 -13.99 0.90 -4.47
C LEU A 161 -12.72 1.71 -4.70
N MET A 162 -11.91 1.38 -5.70
CA MET A 162 -10.69 2.12 -6.01
C MET A 162 -11.02 3.56 -6.40
N VAL A 163 -11.99 3.77 -7.30
CA VAL A 163 -12.45 5.11 -7.68
C VAL A 163 -12.95 5.87 -6.44
N PHE A 164 -13.76 5.23 -5.61
CA PHE A 164 -14.28 5.82 -4.37
C PHE A 164 -13.18 6.24 -3.40
N PHE A 165 -12.21 5.36 -3.11
CA PHE A 165 -11.14 5.66 -2.17
C PHE A 165 -10.12 6.66 -2.72
N VAL A 166 -9.83 6.65 -4.01
CA VAL A 166 -9.01 7.70 -4.64
C VAL A 166 -9.71 9.06 -4.50
N PHE A 167 -11.02 9.13 -4.76
CA PHE A 167 -11.77 10.36 -4.58
C PHE A 167 -11.74 10.86 -3.12
N LEU A 168 -11.98 9.98 -2.15
CA LEU A 168 -11.85 10.32 -0.72
C LEU A 168 -10.43 10.73 -0.34
N HIS A 169 -9.41 10.08 -0.91
CA HIS A 169 -8.01 10.45 -0.70
C HIS A 169 -7.74 11.88 -1.18
N MET A 170 -8.24 12.24 -2.37
CA MET A 170 -8.13 13.59 -2.93
C MET A 170 -8.82 14.63 -2.04
N MET A 171 -10.06 14.35 -1.61
CA MET A 171 -10.78 15.22 -0.67
C MET A 171 -9.98 15.43 0.62
N ARG A 172 -9.47 14.35 1.22
CA ARG A 172 -8.68 14.43 2.45
C ARG A 172 -7.44 15.30 2.27
N VAL A 173 -6.69 15.12 1.18
CA VAL A 173 -5.48 15.91 0.90
C VAL A 173 -5.81 17.38 0.72
N PHE A 174 -6.93 17.69 0.06
CA PHE A 174 -7.43 19.05 -0.12
C PHE A 174 -7.82 19.70 1.22
N TYR A 175 -8.70 19.06 2.00
CA TYR A 175 -9.19 19.63 3.26
C TYR A 175 -8.10 19.75 4.34
N HIS A 176 -7.11 18.86 4.36
CA HIS A 176 -5.97 18.95 5.29
C HIS A 176 -4.85 19.87 4.79
N GLY A 177 -4.99 20.50 3.62
CA GLY A 177 -3.95 21.35 3.04
C GLY A 177 -2.63 20.61 2.75
N ALA A 178 -2.68 19.29 2.56
CA ALA A 178 -1.50 18.44 2.40
C ALA A 178 -0.76 18.67 1.08
N TYR A 179 -1.37 19.41 0.14
CA TYR A 179 -0.81 19.78 -1.15
C TYR A 179 0.11 21.02 -1.09
N LYS A 180 0.11 21.77 0.02
CA LYS A 180 0.92 22.99 0.20
C LYS A 180 2.44 22.71 0.06
N PRO A 181 3.28 23.74 -0.19
CA PRO A 181 4.73 23.59 -0.26
C PRO A 181 5.29 22.74 0.89
N PRO A 182 6.18 21.75 0.64
CA PRO A 182 6.90 21.43 -0.61
C PRO A 182 6.26 20.32 -1.48
N ARG A 183 4.96 20.05 -1.34
CA ARG A 183 4.27 18.84 -1.87
C ARG A 183 3.42 19.07 -3.12
N GLU A 184 3.52 20.26 -3.71
CA GLU A 184 2.70 20.68 -4.87
C GLU A 184 2.90 19.76 -6.07
N PHE A 185 4.14 19.35 -6.34
CA PHE A 185 4.43 18.39 -7.41
C PHE A 185 3.73 17.04 -7.18
N ASN A 186 3.70 16.56 -5.93
CA ASN A 186 3.04 15.30 -5.60
C ASN A 186 1.52 15.38 -5.78
N TRP A 187 0.94 16.58 -5.56
CA TRP A 187 -0.47 16.85 -5.82
C TRP A 187 -0.79 16.77 -7.32
N VAL A 188 0.03 17.38 -8.19
CA VAL A 188 -0.15 17.28 -9.64
C VAL A 188 -0.09 15.82 -10.11
N VAL A 189 0.88 15.06 -9.61
CA VAL A 189 0.96 13.61 -9.87
C VAL A 189 -0.31 12.88 -9.39
N GLY A 190 -0.83 13.24 -8.21
CA GLY A 190 -2.09 12.72 -7.68
C GLY A 190 -3.30 13.02 -8.56
N VAL A 191 -3.38 14.22 -9.13
CA VAL A 191 -4.43 14.61 -10.10
C VAL A 191 -4.32 13.79 -11.38
N VAL A 192 -3.11 13.57 -11.91
CA VAL A 192 -2.90 12.69 -13.07
C VAL A 192 -3.33 11.26 -12.76
N LEU A 193 -3.03 10.75 -11.57
CA LEU A 193 -3.47 9.43 -11.11
C LEU A 193 -5.00 9.33 -10.94
N LEU A 194 -5.66 10.40 -10.49
CA LEU A 194 -7.13 10.46 -10.44
C LEU A 194 -7.73 10.28 -11.84
N PHE A 195 -7.29 11.08 -12.82
CA PHE A 195 -7.77 10.96 -14.20
C PHE A 195 -7.41 9.60 -14.82
N SER A 196 -6.22 9.07 -14.53
CA SER A 196 -5.81 7.73 -14.98
C SER A 196 -6.72 6.64 -14.39
N THR A 197 -7.13 6.77 -13.13
CA THR A 197 -8.05 5.84 -12.45
C THR A 197 -9.45 5.87 -13.07
N LEU A 198 -9.96 7.06 -13.38
CA LEU A 198 -11.25 7.21 -14.08
C LEU A 198 -11.17 6.63 -15.50
N PHE A 199 -10.07 6.88 -16.21
CA PHE A 199 -9.89 6.41 -17.57
C PHE A 199 -9.73 4.88 -17.65
N ILE A 200 -8.95 4.26 -16.77
CA ILE A 200 -8.85 2.79 -16.73
C ILE A 200 -10.18 2.13 -16.30
N SER A 201 -10.93 2.76 -15.39
CA SER A 201 -12.27 2.29 -15.02
C SER A 201 -13.24 2.38 -16.20
N PHE A 202 -13.16 3.44 -17.00
CA PHE A 202 -13.95 3.57 -18.22
C PHE A 202 -13.58 2.49 -19.22
N THR A 203 -12.29 2.26 -19.48
CA THR A 203 -11.86 1.30 -20.51
C THR A 203 -12.19 -0.14 -20.15
N GLY A 204 -12.21 -0.49 -18.86
CA GLY A 204 -12.62 -1.81 -18.38
C GLY A 204 -14.14 -2.06 -18.50
N TYR A 205 -14.94 -1.00 -18.38
CA TYR A 205 -16.40 -1.07 -18.56
C TYR A 205 -16.78 -1.48 -19.99
N LEU A 206 -15.90 -1.24 -20.97
CA LEU A 206 -16.15 -1.49 -22.38
C LEU A 206 -15.95 -2.97 -22.80
N LEU A 207 -15.15 -3.72 -22.03
CA LEU A 207 -14.67 -5.05 -22.41
C LEU A 207 -15.75 -6.15 -22.46
N PRO A 208 -16.82 -6.11 -21.65
CA PRO A 208 -17.88 -7.11 -21.76
C PRO A 208 -18.60 -7.13 -23.11
N TRP A 209 -18.50 -6.03 -23.88
CA TRP A 209 -19.14 -5.87 -25.19
C TRP A 209 -20.65 -6.13 -25.18
N ASP A 210 -21.33 -5.74 -24.11
CA ASP A 210 -22.78 -5.72 -24.03
C ASP A 210 -23.35 -4.42 -24.65
N GLN A 211 -24.68 -4.34 -24.78
CA GLN A 211 -25.33 -3.18 -25.40
C GLN A 211 -24.97 -1.86 -24.70
N ILE A 212 -24.90 -1.88 -23.36
CA ILE A 212 -24.61 -0.67 -22.59
C ILE A 212 -23.15 -0.25 -22.76
N ALA A 213 -22.20 -1.21 -22.76
CA ALA A 213 -20.81 -0.93 -23.09
C ALA A 213 -20.67 -0.34 -24.49
N TYR A 214 -21.27 -0.96 -25.52
CA TYR A 214 -21.17 -0.49 -26.90
C TYR A 214 -21.63 0.97 -27.05
N TRP A 215 -22.79 1.31 -26.50
CA TRP A 215 -23.29 2.69 -26.54
C TRP A 215 -22.43 3.66 -25.72
N ALA A 216 -21.86 3.21 -24.59
CA ALA A 216 -20.93 4.04 -23.83
C ALA A 216 -19.66 4.40 -24.63
N ILE A 217 -19.14 3.49 -25.46
CA ILE A 217 -18.01 3.77 -26.37
C ILE A 217 -18.41 4.80 -27.41
N THR A 218 -19.56 4.59 -28.06
CA THR A 218 -20.05 5.48 -29.11
C THR A 218 -20.26 6.89 -28.59
N ILE A 219 -20.92 7.04 -27.43
CA ILE A 219 -21.14 8.34 -26.80
C ILE A 219 -19.80 8.95 -26.36
N GLY A 220 -18.96 8.20 -25.66
CA GLY A 220 -17.68 8.70 -25.14
C GLY A 220 -16.73 9.18 -26.24
N THR A 221 -16.64 8.44 -27.34
CA THR A 221 -15.80 8.81 -28.49
C THR A 221 -16.37 9.97 -29.31
N ASN A 222 -17.70 10.09 -29.36
CA ASN A 222 -18.34 11.26 -29.96
C ASN A 222 -18.15 12.52 -29.11
N MET A 223 -18.25 12.42 -27.78
CA MET A 223 -17.94 13.53 -26.86
C MET A 223 -16.49 13.98 -26.98
N ALA A 224 -15.55 13.02 -27.07
CA ALA A 224 -14.15 13.34 -27.28
C ALA A 224 -13.92 14.09 -28.60
N GLY A 225 -14.65 13.74 -29.67
CA GLY A 225 -14.57 14.41 -30.97
C GLY A 225 -14.92 15.90 -30.98
N TYR A 226 -15.59 16.42 -29.95
CA TYR A 226 -15.89 17.85 -29.81
C TYR A 226 -14.76 18.64 -29.14
N ALA A 227 -13.78 17.97 -28.53
CA ALA A 227 -12.65 18.67 -27.92
C ALA A 227 -11.69 19.18 -29.01
N PRO A 228 -11.22 20.44 -28.95
CA PRO A 228 -10.39 21.02 -30.01
C PRO A 228 -9.09 20.25 -30.28
N LEU A 229 -8.55 19.59 -29.26
CA LEU A 229 -7.34 18.77 -29.32
C LEU A 229 -7.62 17.33 -29.78
N PHE A 230 -8.86 16.86 -29.71
CA PHE A 230 -9.29 15.52 -30.12
C PHE A 230 -10.12 15.63 -31.41
N ASN A 231 -9.42 15.91 -32.52
CA ASN A 231 -10.01 15.99 -33.85
C ASN A 231 -10.25 14.62 -34.50
N THR A 232 -10.82 14.60 -35.71
CA THR A 232 -11.10 13.40 -36.52
C THR A 232 -9.91 12.41 -36.61
N PRO A 233 -8.65 12.84 -36.85
CA PRO A 233 -7.49 11.95 -36.80
C PRO A 233 -7.32 11.19 -35.48
N SER A 234 -7.46 11.88 -34.35
CA SER A 234 -7.30 11.27 -33.02
C SER A 234 -8.39 10.22 -32.73
N LYS A 235 -9.62 10.47 -33.19
CA LYS A 235 -10.73 9.51 -33.12
C LYS A 235 -10.44 8.26 -33.94
N LEU A 236 -9.87 8.39 -35.14
CA LEU A 236 -9.49 7.27 -36.01
C LEU A 236 -8.36 6.42 -35.39
N ILE A 237 -7.42 7.05 -34.69
CA ILE A 237 -6.35 6.37 -33.94
C ILE A 237 -6.88 5.67 -32.69
N LEU A 238 -7.92 6.20 -32.04
CA LEU A 238 -8.52 5.53 -30.89
C LEU A 238 -9.41 4.35 -31.31
N LEU A 239 -10.27 4.57 -32.30
CA LEU A 239 -11.29 3.60 -32.74
C LEU A 239 -10.75 2.53 -33.70
N GLY A 240 -9.77 2.87 -34.54
CA GLY A 240 -9.27 1.96 -35.58
C GLY A 240 -10.21 1.74 -36.75
N GLY A 241 -11.14 2.66 -36.93
CA GLY A 241 -12.12 2.70 -37.99
C GLY A 241 -12.96 3.98 -37.87
N LEU A 242 -13.87 4.18 -38.82
CA LEU A 242 -14.87 5.25 -38.76
C LEU A 242 -15.95 4.97 -37.71
N GLU A 243 -16.14 3.69 -37.37
CA GLU A 243 -17.15 3.20 -36.44
C GLU A 243 -16.54 2.29 -35.36
N VAL A 244 -17.30 2.08 -34.28
CA VAL A 244 -16.94 1.19 -33.17
C VAL A 244 -17.08 -0.27 -33.62
N GLY A 245 -15.97 -1.02 -33.57
CA GLY A 245 -15.95 -2.42 -34.00
C GLY A 245 -14.78 -3.23 -33.42
N GLN A 246 -14.38 -4.28 -34.13
CA GLN A 246 -13.34 -5.22 -33.68
C GLN A 246 -12.00 -4.55 -33.33
N ASN A 247 -11.54 -3.62 -34.17
CA ASN A 247 -10.30 -2.88 -33.91
C ASN A 247 -10.40 -2.02 -32.65
N THR A 248 -11.58 -1.44 -32.40
CA THR A 248 -11.85 -0.63 -31.21
C THR A 248 -11.71 -1.49 -29.95
N LEU A 249 -12.37 -2.66 -29.95
CA LEU A 249 -12.30 -3.61 -28.83
C LEU A 249 -10.86 -4.03 -28.52
N LEU A 250 -10.09 -4.41 -29.54
CA LEU A 250 -8.69 -4.81 -29.36
C LEU A 250 -7.83 -3.68 -28.78
N ARG A 251 -8.01 -2.44 -29.26
CA ARG A 251 -7.25 -1.27 -28.77
C ARG A 251 -7.59 -0.95 -27.32
N PHE A 252 -8.87 -0.91 -26.98
CA PHE A 252 -9.32 -0.67 -25.61
C PHE A 252 -8.89 -1.79 -24.67
N TYR A 253 -8.88 -3.04 -25.14
CA TYR A 253 -8.34 -4.17 -24.40
C TYR A 253 -6.85 -3.97 -24.07
N VAL A 254 -6.00 -3.76 -25.08
CA VAL A 254 -4.55 -3.51 -24.89
C VAL A 254 -4.29 -2.32 -23.98
N LEU A 255 -5.07 -1.25 -24.16
CA LEU A 255 -4.98 -0.05 -23.33
C LEU A 255 -5.34 -0.36 -21.87
N HIS A 256 -6.38 -1.15 -21.63
CA HIS A 256 -6.85 -1.48 -20.28
C HIS A 256 -5.93 -2.44 -19.53
N ILE A 257 -5.39 -3.46 -20.20
CA ILE A 257 -4.62 -4.52 -19.51
C ILE A 257 -3.12 -4.20 -19.39
N MET A 258 -2.56 -3.41 -20.31
CA MET A 258 -1.10 -3.22 -20.41
C MET A 258 -0.72 -1.76 -20.28
N VAL A 259 -1.20 -0.90 -21.18
CA VAL A 259 -0.72 0.49 -21.26
C VAL A 259 -1.10 1.27 -20.00
N MET A 260 -2.38 1.27 -19.62
CA MET A 260 -2.85 2.04 -18.46
C MET A 260 -2.29 1.53 -17.13
N PRO A 261 -2.30 0.22 -16.82
CA PRO A 261 -1.66 -0.29 -15.60
C PRO A 261 -0.18 0.06 -15.52
N LEU A 262 0.56 0.00 -16.63
CA LEU A 262 1.98 0.35 -16.66
C LEU A 262 2.21 1.84 -16.40
N VAL A 263 1.46 2.72 -17.08
CA VAL A 263 1.50 4.17 -16.84
C VAL A 263 1.17 4.48 -15.39
N MET A 264 0.10 3.89 -14.84
CA MET A 264 -0.28 4.06 -13.44
C MET A 264 0.81 3.56 -12.49
N ALA A 265 1.46 2.44 -12.76
CA ALA A 265 2.55 1.92 -11.95
C ALA A 265 3.75 2.90 -11.91
N ILE A 266 4.11 3.51 -13.04
CA ILE A 266 5.17 4.52 -13.12
C ILE A 266 4.80 5.76 -12.29
N PHE A 267 3.59 6.30 -12.47
CA PHE A 267 3.15 7.47 -11.71
C PHE A 267 3.00 7.16 -10.22
N LEU A 268 2.54 5.97 -9.83
CA LEU A 268 2.51 5.52 -8.43
C LEU A 268 3.91 5.44 -7.82
N ALA A 269 4.89 4.92 -8.57
CA ALA A 269 6.28 4.88 -8.13
C ALA A 269 6.83 6.29 -7.87
N ILE A 270 6.59 7.23 -8.78
CA ILE A 270 6.94 8.65 -8.62
C ILE A 270 6.22 9.26 -7.41
N HIS A 271 4.93 8.99 -7.25
CA HIS A 271 4.10 9.50 -6.17
C HIS A 271 4.60 9.04 -4.78
N PHE A 272 4.93 7.75 -4.64
CA PHE A 272 5.48 7.20 -3.40
C PHE A 272 6.90 7.69 -3.12
N TRP A 273 7.75 7.73 -4.15
CA TRP A 273 9.10 8.28 -4.04
C TRP A 273 9.06 9.73 -3.54
N ARG A 274 8.19 10.56 -4.12
CA ARG A 274 8.05 11.96 -3.73
C ARG A 274 7.50 12.12 -2.32
N THR A 275 6.48 11.34 -1.96
CA THR A 275 5.93 11.31 -0.59
C THR A 275 7.02 10.98 0.45
N ARG A 276 7.93 10.06 0.12
CA ARG A 276 9.08 9.72 0.98
C ARG A 276 10.09 10.86 1.03
N LYS A 277 10.42 11.48 -0.10
CA LYS A 277 11.40 12.58 -0.18
C LYS A 277 10.94 13.83 0.58
N ASP A 278 9.64 14.11 0.58
CA ASP A 278 9.01 15.26 1.24
C ASP A 278 8.76 15.04 2.75
N GLY A 279 9.33 13.99 3.34
CA GLY A 279 9.30 13.74 4.79
C GLY A 279 8.05 13.00 5.29
N GLY A 280 7.39 12.20 4.44
CA GLY A 280 6.27 11.34 4.85
C GLY A 280 4.92 12.05 4.79
N ILE A 281 4.01 11.81 5.74
CA ILE A 281 2.67 12.44 5.76
C ILE A 281 2.76 13.85 6.38
N SER A 282 1.91 14.78 5.90
CA SER A 282 1.77 16.13 6.46
C SER A 282 1.38 16.08 7.94
N GLY A 283 1.82 17.07 8.72
CA GLY A 283 1.34 17.25 10.08
C GLY A 283 -0.13 17.68 10.11
N PRO A 284 -0.83 17.48 11.24
CA PRO A 284 -2.12 18.14 11.47
C PRO A 284 -1.95 19.67 11.36
N LEU A 285 -3.02 20.33 10.90
CA LEU A 285 -3.12 21.79 10.86
C LEU A 285 -3.09 22.37 12.27
#